data_AF-A0A933ZBF2-F1
#
_entry.id   AF-A0A933ZBF2-F1
#
_cell.length_a   1.000
_cell.length_b   1.000
_cell.length_c   1.000
_cell.angle_alpha   90.00
_cell.angle_beta   90.00
_cell.angle_gamma   90.00
#
_symmetry.space_group_name_H-M   'P 1'
#
loop_
_entity.id
_entity.type
_entity.pdbx_description
1 polymer ?
#
loop_
_entity_poly.entity_id
_entity_poly.type
_entity_poly.pdbx_seq_one_letter_code
_entity_poly.pdbx_strand_id
1 'polypeptide(L)'
;MGGRLDAWTVAFEALVEGDRISKAIPRGYGKRKDQLARALQGAFTLTSEAAARTGDDRACRFRWARAEANEAAAVLGARSWQTPFPRTL
;
A
#
# COMPACT_ATOMS: atom_id res chain seq x y z
N MET A 1 -10.19 25.25 -4.17
CA MET A 1 -9.48 24.58 -5.28
C MET A 1 -8.25 23.89 -4.71
N GLY A 2 -8.13 22.56 -4.79
CA GLY A 2 -6.96 21.86 -4.21
C GLY A 2 -6.89 20.33 -4.40
N GLY A 3 -8.00 19.65 -4.73
CA GLY A 3 -8.11 18.18 -4.66
C GLY A 3 -7.37 17.33 -5.72
N ARG A 4 -6.32 17.85 -6.38
CA ARG A 4 -5.56 17.07 -7.39
C ARG A 4 -4.27 16.46 -6.86
N LEU A 5 -3.78 16.87 -5.69
CA LEU A 5 -2.59 16.32 -5.04
C LEU A 5 -2.90 15.51 -3.77
N ASP A 6 -4.11 15.55 -3.23
CA ASP A 6 -4.42 14.84 -1.97
C ASP A 6 -4.21 13.33 -2.08
N ALA A 7 -4.67 12.71 -3.17
CA ALA A 7 -4.45 11.28 -3.40
C ALA A 7 -2.97 10.92 -3.55
N TRP A 8 -2.18 11.82 -4.15
CA TRP A 8 -0.74 11.65 -4.29
C TRP A 8 -0.05 11.74 -2.93
N THR A 9 -0.39 12.74 -2.12
CA THR A 9 0.15 12.94 -0.77
C THR A 9 -0.16 11.74 0.12
N VAL A 10 -1.41 11.27 0.12
CA VAL A 10 -1.82 10.09 0.89
C VAL A 10 -1.08 8.83 0.42
N ALA A 11 -0.88 8.64 -0.89
CA ALA A 11 -0.13 7.50 -1.39
C ALA A 11 1.37 7.57 -0.99
N PHE A 12 1.95 8.77 -0.96
CA PHE A 12 3.32 8.98 -0.51
C PHE A 12 3.48 8.71 1.00
N GLU A 13 2.58 9.24 1.81
CA GLU A 13 2.56 9.00 3.26
C GLU A 13 2.39 7.51 3.57
N ALA A 14 1.50 6.82 2.85
CA ALA A 14 1.34 5.37 2.98
C ALA A 14 2.61 4.59 2.62
N LEU A 15 3.34 5.02 1.58
CA LEU A 15 4.62 4.42 1.20
C LEU A 15 5.68 4.59 2.30
N VAL A 16 5.81 5.80 2.85
CA VAL A 16 6.77 6.10 3.93
C VAL A 16 6.45 5.30 5.19
N GLU A 17 5.19 5.33 5.63
CA GLU A 17 4.77 4.62 6.82
C GLU A 17 4.85 3.10 6.65
N GLY A 18 4.49 2.60 5.47
CA GLY A 18 4.60 1.19 5.16
C GLY A 18 6.04 0.68 5.09
N ASP A 19 7.00 1.48 4.60
CA ASP A 19 8.44 1.16 4.70
C ASP A 19 8.88 1.04 6.16
N ARG A 20 8.45 1.99 7.01
CA ARG A 20 8.71 1.95 8.46
C ARG A 20 8.15 0.68 9.10
N ILE A 21 6.91 0.32 8.79
CA ILE A 21 6.29 -0.93 9.27
C ILE A 21 7.05 -2.15 8.74
N SER A 22 7.45 -2.15 7.47
CA SER A 22 8.16 -3.26 6.83
C SER A 22 9.48 -3.61 7.53
N LYS A 23 10.16 -2.60 8.09
CA LYS A 23 11.41 -2.75 8.85
C LYS A 23 11.18 -3.36 10.24
N ALA A 24 9.97 -3.22 10.79
CA ALA A 24 9.57 -3.82 12.07
C ALA A 24 9.03 -5.26 11.93
N ILE A 25 8.90 -5.78 10.70
CA ILE A 25 8.46 -7.17 10.48
C ILE A 25 9.58 -8.13 10.94
N PRO A 26 9.26 -9.15 11.77
CA PRO A 26 10.25 -10.13 12.23
C PRO A 26 10.95 -10.87 11.10
N ARG A 27 12.14 -11.42 11.40
CA ARG A 27 12.85 -12.32 10.48
C ARG A 27 11.98 -13.56 10.17
N GLY A 28 12.14 -14.12 8.98
CA GLY A 28 11.33 -15.26 8.50
C GLY A 28 10.11 -14.88 7.65
N TYR A 29 9.73 -13.59 7.62
CA TYR A 29 8.58 -13.09 6.84
C TYR A 29 8.99 -12.35 5.56
N GLY A 30 10.13 -12.72 4.95
CA GLY A 30 10.68 -12.01 3.78
C GLY A 30 9.68 -11.83 2.64
N LYS A 31 8.93 -12.89 2.27
CA LYS A 31 7.89 -12.81 1.24
C LYS A 31 6.82 -11.75 1.53
N ARG A 32 6.40 -11.64 2.79
CA ARG A 32 5.40 -10.65 3.22
C ARG A 32 5.96 -9.22 3.16
N LYS A 33 7.21 -9.04 3.59
CA LYS A 33 7.91 -7.76 3.50
C LYS A 33 8.02 -7.30 2.05
N ASP A 34 8.43 -8.21 1.16
CA ASP A 34 8.59 -7.91 -0.26
C ASP A 34 7.25 -7.63 -0.94
N GLN A 35 6.19 -8.36 -0.57
CA GLN A 35 4.84 -8.10 -1.08
C GLN A 35 4.33 -6.72 -0.64
N LEU A 36 4.49 -6.38 0.65
CA LEU A 36 4.12 -5.07 1.17
C LEU A 36 4.86 -3.94 0.44
N ALA A 37 6.19 -4.08 0.27
CA ALA A 37 7.00 -3.09 -0.41
C ALA A 37 6.57 -2.89 -1.86
N ARG A 38 6.35 -3.98 -2.62
CA ARG A 38 5.89 -3.90 -4.01
C ARG A 38 4.52 -3.24 -4.14
N ALA A 39 3.57 -3.63 -3.30
CA ALA A 39 2.21 -3.10 -3.35
C ALA A 39 2.18 -1.59 -3.03
N LEU A 40 2.90 -1.15 -1.99
CA LEU A 40 2.98 0.28 -1.66
C LEU A 40 3.68 1.10 -2.74
N GLN A 41 4.78 0.57 -3.29
CA GLN A 41 5.49 1.20 -4.40
C GLN A 41 4.57 1.31 -5.63
N GLY A 42 3.83 0.25 -5.96
CA GLY A 42 2.88 0.21 -7.07
C GLY A 42 1.74 1.21 -6.89
N ALA A 43 1.14 1.28 -5.69
CA ALA A 43 0.09 2.25 -5.39
C ALA A 43 0.57 3.70 -5.60
N PHE A 44 1.78 4.03 -5.13
CA PHE A 44 2.35 5.36 -5.31
C PHE A 44 2.70 5.70 -6.76
N THR A 45 3.35 4.78 -7.49
CA THR A 45 3.76 5.03 -8.88
C THR A 45 2.56 5.15 -9.81
N LEU A 46 1.53 4.30 -9.64
CA LEU A 46 0.29 4.37 -10.42
C LEU A 46 -0.51 5.64 -10.11
N THR A 47 -0.54 6.09 -8.85
CA THR A 47 -1.16 7.37 -8.47
C THR A 47 -0.42 8.55 -9.10
N SER A 48 0.92 8.53 -9.07
CA SER A 48 1.77 9.55 -9.69
C SER A 48 1.56 9.59 -11.21
N GLU A 49 1.50 8.43 -11.85
CA GLU A 49 1.24 8.35 -13.28
C GLU A 49 -0.18 8.84 -13.60
N ALA A 50 -1.21 8.38 -12.88
CA ALA A 50 -2.58 8.84 -13.08
C ALA A 50 -2.72 10.37 -12.99
N ALA A 51 -1.99 11.01 -12.07
CA ALA A 51 -2.00 12.47 -11.91
C ALA A 51 -1.45 13.21 -13.13
N ALA A 52 -0.55 12.59 -13.90
CA ALA A 52 0.02 13.15 -15.13
C ALA A 52 -0.77 12.79 -16.42
N ARG A 53 -1.81 11.96 -16.31
CA ARG A 53 -2.61 11.49 -17.45
C ARG A 53 -3.97 12.18 -17.51
N THR A 54 -4.73 11.90 -18.58
CA THR A 54 -6.09 12.39 -18.81
C THR A 54 -7.00 11.28 -19.34
N GLY A 55 -8.32 11.49 -19.28
CA GLY A 55 -9.30 10.57 -19.86
C GLY A 55 -9.27 9.16 -19.25
N ASP A 56 -9.52 8.16 -20.09
CA ASP A 56 -9.67 6.76 -19.67
C ASP A 56 -8.39 6.16 -19.09
N ASP A 57 -7.22 6.55 -19.59
CA ASP A 57 -5.94 6.08 -19.06
C ASP A 57 -5.76 6.54 -17.60
N ARG A 58 -6.07 7.81 -17.30
CA ARG A 58 -6.07 8.31 -15.91
C ARG A 58 -7.00 7.50 -15.01
N ALA A 59 -8.23 7.25 -15.46
CA ALA A 59 -9.20 6.47 -14.68
C ALA A 59 -8.71 5.02 -14.47
N CYS A 60 -8.09 4.43 -15.49
CA CYS A 60 -7.52 3.09 -15.42
C CYS A 60 -6.39 3.01 -14.38
N ARG A 61 -5.44 3.96 -14.42
CA ARG A 61 -4.31 3.97 -13.47
C ARG A 61 -4.76 4.15 -12.02
N PHE A 62 -5.77 4.99 -11.76
CA PHE A 62 -6.32 5.08 -10.40
C PHE A 62 -7.02 3.79 -9.94
N ARG A 63 -7.67 3.04 -10.84
CA ARG A 63 -8.25 1.72 -10.48
C ARG A 63 -7.15 0.72 -10.10
N TRP A 64 -6.05 0.69 -10.83
CA TRP A 64 -4.90 -0.15 -10.49
C TRP A 64 -4.21 0.30 -9.20
N ALA A 65 -4.00 1.62 -9.02
CA ALA A 65 -3.45 2.16 -7.78
C ALA A 65 -4.28 1.74 -6.55
N ARG A 66 -5.61 1.76 -6.67
CA ARG A 66 -6.52 1.27 -5.64
C ARG A 66 -6.36 -0.24 -5.39
N ALA A 67 -6.15 -1.05 -6.43
CA ALA A 67 -5.92 -2.49 -6.27
C ALA A 67 -4.63 -2.78 -5.49
N GLU A 68 -3.54 -2.07 -5.81
CA GLU A 68 -2.26 -2.16 -5.09
C GLU A 68 -2.40 -1.70 -3.63
N ALA A 69 -3.12 -0.61 -3.38
CA ALA A 69 -3.41 -0.15 -2.02
C ALA A 69 -4.21 -1.20 -1.21
N ASN A 70 -5.18 -1.87 -1.84
CA ASN A 70 -5.93 -2.96 -1.22
C ASN A 70 -5.04 -4.17 -0.93
N GLU A 71 -4.09 -4.49 -1.80
CA GLU A 71 -3.12 -5.56 -1.56
C GLU A 71 -2.22 -5.24 -0.36
N ALA A 72 -1.67 -4.02 -0.28
CA ALA A 72 -0.91 -3.57 0.88
C ALA A 72 -1.73 -3.65 2.17
N ALA A 73 -3.00 -3.21 2.12
CA ALA A 73 -3.92 -3.31 3.24
C ALA A 73 -4.20 -4.76 3.64
N ALA A 74 -4.35 -5.69 2.70
CA ALA A 74 -4.54 -7.11 2.99
C ALA A 74 -3.30 -7.71 3.67
N VAL A 75 -2.09 -7.35 3.23
CA VAL A 75 -0.83 -7.79 3.84
C VAL A 75 -0.72 -7.28 5.28
N LEU A 76 -1.09 -6.03 5.55
CA LEU A 76 -1.09 -5.44 6.90
C LEU A 76 -2.23 -6.00 7.76
N GLY A 77 -3.42 -6.18 7.20
CA GLY A 77 -4.55 -6.81 7.87
C GLY A 77 -4.20 -8.22 8.33
N ALA A 78 -3.59 -9.03 7.45
CA ALA A 78 -3.09 -10.36 7.78
C ALA A 78 -1.99 -10.38 8.88
N ARG A 79 -1.31 -9.26 9.17
CA ARG A 79 -0.42 -9.14 10.35
C ARG A 79 -1.21 -9.15 11.67
N SER A 80 -2.39 -8.52 11.71
CA SER A 80 -3.25 -8.52 12.92
C SER A 80 -3.78 -9.92 13.28
N TRP A 81 -3.78 -10.86 12.33
CA TRP A 81 -4.13 -12.27 12.53
C TRP A 81 -2.96 -13.15 12.98
N GLN A 82 -1.73 -12.62 13.03
CA GLN A 82 -0.51 -13.37 13.40
C GLN A 82 -0.01 -13.06 14.82
N THR A 83 -0.63 -12.13 15.54
CA THR A 83 -0.56 -12.13 17.01
C THR A 83 -1.21 -13.42 17.50
N PRO A 84 -0.54 -14.26 18.31
CA PRO A 84 -1.17 -15.45 18.85
C PRO A 84 -2.40 -15.00 19.64
N PHE A 85 -3.57 -15.48 19.24
CA PHE A 85 -4.71 -15.51 20.15
C PHE A 85 -4.21 -16.17 21.44
N PRO A 86 -4.44 -15.58 22.63
CA PRO A 86 -4.17 -16.28 23.87
C PRO A 86 -5.01 -17.56 23.85
N ARG A 87 -4.37 -18.72 23.65
CA ARG A 87 -4.98 -20.01 23.94
C ARG A 87 -4.93 -20.19 25.44
N THR A 88 -5.83 -19.52 26.15
CA THR A 88 -6.21 -19.94 27.49
C THR A 88 -7.29 -21.00 27.34
N LEU A 89 -6.90 -22.26 27.55
CA LEU A 89 -7.77 -23.30 28.10
C LEU A 89 -7.38 -23.48 29.57
#